data_AF-A0A662TX86-F1
#
_entry.id   AF-A0A662TX86-F1
#
_cell.length_a   1.000
_cell.length_b   1.000
_cell.length_c   1.000
_cell.angle_alpha   90.00
_cell.angle_beta   90.00
_cell.angle_gamma   90.00
#
_symmetry.space_group_name_H-M   'P 1'
#
loop_
_entity.id
_entity.type
_entity.pdbx_description
1 polymer ?
#
loop_
_entity_poly.entity_id
_entity_poly.type
_entity_poly.pdbx_seq_one_letter_code
_entity_poly.pdbx_strand_id
1 'polypeptide(L)'
;MLPIKLYVLHLRQDDPKKCTALKLARHGYVKVIYSIKRVPRRTILLNPFAEKALSPKDRDRVLKWGVVAVDTSWKNLGSIFSKLKRIGHHRALPYLIAANPVNYGKPTILSTAEAFAATLYIVGLKDEAKKILSVFKWGVEFLKLNAEPLEAYSLAKSSEEVVRKQFEFIGTPYPR
;
A
#
# COMPACT_ATOMS: atom_id res chain seq x y z
N MET A 1 -18.97 -4.98 5.41
CA MET A 1 -17.53 -5.10 5.77
C MET A 1 -16.74 -5.47 4.52
N LEU A 2 -15.46 -5.07 4.40
CA LEU A 2 -14.61 -5.61 3.33
C LEU A 2 -14.26 -7.08 3.67
N PRO A 3 -14.22 -8.00 2.68
CA PRO A 3 -13.84 -9.39 2.94
C PRO A 3 -12.35 -9.54 3.29
N ILE A 4 -11.55 -8.48 3.12
CA ILE A 4 -10.11 -8.44 3.36
C ILE A 4 -9.78 -7.76 4.68
N LYS A 5 -8.86 -8.34 5.45
CA LYS A 5 -8.38 -7.77 6.70
C LYS A 5 -7.30 -6.72 6.41
N LEU A 6 -7.59 -5.46 6.69
CA LEU A 6 -6.63 -4.37 6.58
C LEU A 6 -6.31 -3.83 7.97
N TYR A 7 -5.02 -3.64 8.24
CA TYR A 7 -4.52 -3.17 9.53
C TYR A 7 -3.60 -1.97 9.36
N VAL A 8 -3.67 -1.02 10.27
CA VAL A 8 -2.74 0.10 10.30
C VAL A 8 -2.00 0.14 11.63
N LEU A 9 -0.68 0.02 11.59
CA LEU A 9 0.15 0.39 12.74
C LEU A 9 0.27 1.92 12.75
N HIS A 10 -0.47 2.57 13.64
CA HIS A 10 -0.58 4.03 13.70
C HIS A 10 0.25 4.58 14.86
N LEU A 11 1.30 5.36 14.56
CA LEU A 11 2.23 5.86 15.59
C LEU A 11 1.81 7.18 16.27
N ARG A 12 0.65 7.75 15.89
CA ARG A 12 0.08 8.98 16.48
C ARG A 12 0.99 10.20 16.33
N GLN A 13 1.63 10.32 15.16
CA GLN A 13 2.56 11.40 14.85
C GLN A 13 1.98 12.47 13.92
N ASP A 14 0.81 12.22 13.33
CA ASP A 14 0.18 13.07 12.33
C ASP A 14 -1.19 13.59 12.80
N ASP A 15 -1.67 14.68 12.17
CA ASP A 15 -3.00 15.25 12.42
C ASP A 15 -4.11 14.22 12.12
N PRO A 16 -4.90 13.80 13.14
CA PRO A 16 -5.94 12.80 12.97
C PRO A 16 -7.01 13.18 11.95
N LYS A 17 -7.23 14.49 11.71
CA LYS A 17 -8.23 14.97 10.74
C LYS A 17 -7.79 14.76 9.30
N LYS A 18 -6.48 14.77 9.04
CA LYS A 18 -5.88 14.57 7.71
C LYS A 18 -5.47 13.12 7.46
N CYS A 19 -5.36 12.32 8.51
CA CYS A 19 -4.94 10.92 8.42
C CYS A 19 -5.96 10.06 7.63
N THR A 20 -5.55 9.60 6.45
CA THR A 20 -6.37 8.73 5.59
C THR A 20 -6.65 7.37 6.26
N ALA A 21 -5.71 6.85 7.06
CA ALA A 21 -5.89 5.60 7.80
C ALA A 21 -7.01 5.70 8.84
N LEU A 22 -7.04 6.78 9.64
CA LEU A 22 -8.11 6.98 10.63
C LEU A 22 -9.45 7.24 9.97
N LYS A 23 -9.49 7.90 8.81
CA LYS A 23 -10.73 8.02 8.03
C LYS A 23 -11.24 6.65 7.60
N LEU A 24 -10.39 5.77 7.06
CA LEU A 24 -10.78 4.40 6.72
C LEU A 24 -11.26 3.60 7.95
N ALA A 25 -10.67 3.84 9.11
CA ALA A 25 -11.07 3.17 10.35
C ALA A 25 -12.48 3.56 10.78
N ARG A 26 -12.84 4.85 10.66
CA ARG A 26 -14.21 5.34 10.93
C ARG A 26 -15.26 4.73 9.99
N HIS A 27 -14.88 4.35 8.78
CA HIS A 27 -15.74 3.64 7.83
C HIS A 27 -15.73 2.11 8.02
N GLY A 28 -15.03 1.59 9.04
CA GLY A 28 -14.96 0.16 9.34
C GLY A 28 -14.15 -0.67 8.33
N TYR A 29 -13.29 -0.04 7.54
CA TYR A 29 -12.49 -0.72 6.51
C TYR A 29 -11.13 -1.19 7.02
N VAL A 30 -10.58 -0.54 8.05
CA VAL A 30 -9.26 -0.90 8.61
C VAL A 30 -9.33 -1.02 10.12
N LYS A 31 -8.53 -1.94 10.69
CA LYS A 31 -8.31 -2.05 12.13
C LYS A 31 -7.04 -1.31 12.53
N VAL A 32 -7.16 -0.35 13.42
CA VAL A 32 -6.01 0.40 13.93
C VAL A 32 -5.29 -0.38 15.04
N ILE A 33 -3.97 -0.43 14.97
CA ILE A 33 -3.06 -1.06 15.91
C ILE A 33 -2.09 0.01 16.41
N TYR A 34 -1.90 0.09 17.73
CA TYR A 34 -1.01 1.09 18.35
C TYR A 34 0.28 0.47 18.91
N SER A 35 0.49 -0.84 18.74
CA SER A 35 1.67 -1.55 19.26
C SER A 35 2.18 -2.56 18.25
N ILE A 36 3.50 -2.53 18.01
CA ILE A 36 4.21 -3.47 17.14
C ILE A 36 3.92 -4.92 17.53
N LYS A 37 3.81 -5.22 18.84
CA LYS A 37 3.55 -6.57 19.35
C LYS A 37 2.21 -7.14 18.88
N ARG A 38 1.26 -6.28 18.48
CA ARG A 38 -0.08 -6.68 18.00
C ARG A 38 -0.17 -6.79 16.48
N VAL A 39 0.90 -6.47 15.75
CA VAL A 39 0.92 -6.60 14.29
C VAL A 39 0.87 -8.09 13.91
N PRO A 40 -0.10 -8.52 13.08
CA PRO A 40 -0.19 -9.92 12.67
C PRO A 40 1.05 -10.37 11.90
N ARG A 41 1.58 -11.55 12.23
CA ARG A 41 2.88 -12.00 11.70
C ARG A 41 2.85 -12.59 10.30
N ARG A 42 1.67 -12.98 9.79
CA ARG A 42 1.51 -13.69 8.50
C ARG A 42 1.02 -12.80 7.35
N THR A 43 0.66 -11.56 7.65
CA THR A 43 0.17 -10.56 6.68
C THR A 43 1.27 -10.13 5.71
N ILE A 44 0.85 -9.54 4.59
CA ILE A 44 1.72 -8.63 3.85
C ILE A 44 1.96 -7.38 4.70
N LEU A 45 3.22 -6.96 4.84
CA LEU A 45 3.60 -5.71 5.49
C LEU A 45 4.14 -4.77 4.43
N LEU A 46 3.44 -3.66 4.18
CA LEU A 46 3.89 -2.64 3.24
C LEU A 46 5.12 -1.94 3.81
N ASN A 47 6.24 -2.07 3.11
CA ASN A 47 7.53 -1.55 3.50
C ASN A 47 8.23 -0.97 2.26
N PRO A 48 8.42 0.35 2.17
CA PRO A 48 9.07 0.98 1.01
C PRO A 48 10.54 0.55 0.84
N PHE A 49 11.17 -0.02 1.88
CA PHE A 49 12.55 -0.52 1.84
C PHE A 49 12.65 -2.03 1.60
N ALA A 50 11.55 -2.70 1.22
CA ALA A 50 11.61 -4.13 0.96
C ALA A 50 12.28 -4.44 -0.38
N GLU A 51 13.12 -5.47 -0.42
CA GLU A 51 13.76 -5.96 -1.65
C GLU A 51 12.75 -6.57 -2.65
N LYS A 52 11.63 -7.10 -2.15
CA LYS A 52 10.58 -7.69 -2.98
C LYS A 52 9.45 -6.69 -3.20
N ALA A 53 9.15 -6.42 -4.46
CA ALA A 53 7.93 -5.72 -4.85
C ALA A 53 6.70 -6.60 -4.59
N LEU A 54 5.60 -5.96 -4.24
CA LEU A 54 4.28 -6.60 -4.21
C LEU A 54 3.94 -7.09 -5.62
N SER A 55 3.38 -8.30 -5.72
CA SER A 55 2.94 -8.86 -7.00
C SER A 55 1.65 -9.67 -6.85
N PRO A 56 1.00 -10.07 -7.95
CA PRO A 56 -0.17 -10.94 -7.90
C PRO A 56 0.03 -12.25 -7.13
N LYS A 57 1.28 -12.76 -7.03
CA LYS A 57 1.63 -13.93 -6.19
C LYS A 57 1.34 -13.75 -4.70
N ASP A 58 1.16 -12.52 -4.23
CA ASP A 58 0.83 -12.24 -2.83
C ASP A 58 -0.68 -12.35 -2.53
N ARG A 59 -1.54 -12.59 -3.54
CA ARG A 59 -3.01 -12.64 -3.42
C ARG A 59 -3.50 -13.58 -2.32
N ASP A 60 -3.07 -14.84 -2.31
CA ASP A 60 -3.56 -15.83 -1.33
C ASP A 60 -3.25 -15.41 0.10
N ARG A 61 -2.10 -14.75 0.30
CA ARG A 61 -1.71 -14.21 1.60
C ARG A 61 -2.57 -13.01 2.00
N VAL A 62 -2.86 -12.12 1.05
CA VAL A 62 -3.78 -10.99 1.27
C VAL A 62 -5.16 -11.50 1.65
N LEU A 63 -5.70 -12.48 0.92
CA LEU A 63 -7.01 -13.08 1.21
C LEU A 63 -7.04 -13.75 2.58
N LYS A 64 -6.03 -14.56 2.90
CA LYS A 64 -6.03 -15.38 4.13
C LYS A 64 -5.68 -14.57 5.39
N TRP A 65 -4.68 -13.69 5.29
CA TRP A 65 -4.08 -13.03 6.45
C TRP A 65 -4.28 -11.52 6.46
N GLY A 66 -4.35 -10.88 5.30
CA GLY A 66 -4.54 -9.45 5.17
C GLY A 66 -3.26 -8.64 4.93
N VAL A 67 -3.40 -7.33 5.02
CA VAL A 67 -2.35 -6.34 4.74
C VAL A 67 -2.17 -5.41 5.92
N VAL A 68 -0.92 -5.08 6.25
CA VAL A 68 -0.54 -4.09 7.25
C VAL A 68 0.15 -2.92 6.55
N ALA A 69 -0.33 -1.70 6.81
CA ALA A 69 0.38 -0.47 6.52
C ALA A 69 0.91 0.16 7.81
N VAL A 70 2.00 0.91 7.72
CA VAL A 70 2.54 1.71 8.82
C VAL A 70 2.22 3.17 8.55
N ASP A 71 1.48 3.82 9.46
CA ASP A 71 1.12 5.23 9.38
C ASP A 71 2.00 6.02 10.36
N THR A 72 2.98 6.73 9.79
CA THR A 72 4.00 7.49 10.51
C THR A 72 4.56 8.59 9.61
N SER A 73 5.15 9.61 10.23
CA SER A 73 5.97 10.59 9.53
C SER A 73 7.19 9.92 8.87
N TRP A 74 7.61 10.44 7.71
CA TRP A 74 8.75 9.93 6.95
C TRP A 74 10.06 9.90 7.75
N LYS A 75 10.24 10.82 8.69
CA LYS A 75 11.44 10.93 9.54
C LYS A 75 11.73 9.67 10.36
N ASN A 76 10.71 8.85 10.66
CA ASN A 76 10.82 7.72 11.57
C ASN A 76 10.77 6.34 10.87
N LEU A 77 10.65 6.29 9.53
CA LEU A 77 10.42 5.05 8.79
C LEU A 77 11.55 4.02 8.98
N GLY A 78 12.82 4.44 8.95
CA GLY A 78 13.95 3.50 9.12
C GLY A 78 13.94 2.79 10.47
N SER A 79 13.74 3.55 11.57
CA SER A 79 13.70 3.01 12.93
C SER A 79 12.54 2.03 13.13
N ILE A 80 11.34 2.36 12.61
CA ILE A 80 10.18 1.48 12.75
C ILE A 80 10.34 0.19 11.95
N PHE A 81 10.85 0.25 10.71
CA PHE A 81 11.04 -0.96 9.90
C PHE A 81 12.17 -1.86 10.42
N SER A 82 13.19 -1.29 11.08
CA SER A 82 14.17 -2.08 11.82
C SER A 82 13.50 -2.92 12.91
N LYS A 83 12.57 -2.34 13.68
CA LYS A 83 11.79 -3.06 14.70
C LYS A 83 10.81 -4.08 14.12
N LEU A 84 10.33 -3.85 12.89
CA LEU A 84 9.39 -4.73 12.20
C LEU A 84 10.06 -5.85 11.39
N LYS A 85 11.39 -5.85 11.22
CA LYS A 85 12.15 -6.74 10.30
C LYS A 85 11.76 -8.23 10.34
N ARG A 86 11.27 -8.75 11.48
CA ARG A 86 10.88 -10.16 11.67
C ARG A 86 9.36 -10.39 11.69
N ILE A 87 8.55 -9.40 11.28
CA ILE A 87 7.09 -9.40 11.38
C ILE A 87 6.48 -9.21 9.99
N GLY A 88 5.64 -10.16 9.58
CA GLY A 88 4.97 -10.08 8.29
C GLY A 88 5.91 -10.38 7.12
N HIS A 89 5.34 -10.37 5.92
CA HIS A 89 6.08 -10.50 4.68
C HIS A 89 6.20 -9.13 4.05
N HIS A 90 7.41 -8.58 4.08
CA HIS A 90 7.68 -7.23 3.62
C HIS A 90 7.54 -7.15 2.09
N ARG A 91 6.80 -6.16 1.61
CA ARG A 91 6.65 -5.83 0.19
C ARG A 91 6.71 -4.33 -0.02
N ALA A 92 7.48 -3.92 -1.03
CA ALA A 92 7.46 -2.56 -1.54
C ALA A 92 6.33 -2.43 -2.56
N LEU A 93 5.65 -1.29 -2.60
CA LEU A 93 4.77 -0.98 -3.72
C LEU A 93 5.62 -0.47 -4.89
N PRO A 94 5.29 -0.85 -6.13
CA PRO A 94 5.99 -0.33 -7.30
C PRO A 94 5.72 1.16 -7.51
N TYR A 95 6.45 1.76 -8.44
CA TYR A 95 6.27 3.15 -8.87
C TYR A 95 4.81 3.45 -9.22
N LEU A 96 4.24 4.42 -8.49
CA LEU A 96 2.89 4.95 -8.64
C LEU A 96 2.93 6.43 -8.23
N ILE A 97 2.06 7.24 -8.82
CA ILE A 97 1.94 8.66 -8.53
C ILE A 97 0.80 8.90 -7.53
N ALA A 98 1.08 9.69 -6.50
CA ALA A 98 0.06 10.10 -5.55
C ALA A 98 -0.97 11.05 -6.19
N ALA A 99 -2.24 10.84 -5.88
CA ALA A 99 -3.36 11.71 -6.22
C ALA A 99 -4.00 12.39 -4.99
N ASN A 100 -3.56 12.04 -3.78
CA ASN A 100 -3.99 12.72 -2.57
C ASN A 100 -3.58 14.22 -2.59
N PRO A 101 -4.38 15.14 -2.02
CA PRO A 101 -4.12 16.58 -2.09
C PRO A 101 -2.80 17.06 -1.47
N VAL A 102 -2.19 16.27 -0.58
CA VAL A 102 -0.94 16.65 0.11
C VAL A 102 0.29 16.38 -0.76
N ASN A 103 0.25 15.29 -1.54
CA ASN A 103 1.39 14.81 -2.31
C ASN A 103 1.07 14.62 -3.80
N TYR A 104 0.04 15.29 -4.32
CA TYR A 104 -0.38 15.16 -5.70
C TYR A 104 0.80 15.27 -6.67
N GLY A 105 0.91 14.34 -7.62
CA GLY A 105 1.97 14.30 -8.62
C GLY A 105 3.31 13.76 -8.12
N LYS A 106 3.50 13.53 -6.80
CA LYS A 106 4.75 13.01 -6.27
C LYS A 106 4.83 11.49 -6.45
N PRO A 107 5.95 10.96 -6.97
CA PRO A 107 6.13 9.52 -7.14
C PRO A 107 6.35 8.83 -5.80
N THR A 108 5.72 7.68 -5.58
CA THR A 108 5.89 6.76 -4.43
C THR A 108 5.48 7.31 -3.06
N ILE A 109 5.12 8.59 -2.94
CA ILE A 109 4.68 9.22 -1.69
C ILE A 109 3.16 9.06 -1.51
N LEU A 110 2.74 7.78 -1.48
CA LEU A 110 1.34 7.41 -1.36
C LEU A 110 0.83 7.63 0.07
N SER A 111 -0.44 8.03 0.19
CA SER A 111 -1.18 7.94 1.45
C SER A 111 -1.48 6.48 1.80
N THR A 112 -1.84 6.20 3.05
CA THR A 112 -2.22 4.84 3.48
C THR A 112 -3.41 4.29 2.68
N ALA A 113 -4.38 5.13 2.32
CA ALA A 113 -5.52 4.72 1.51
C ALA A 113 -5.10 4.31 0.08
N GLU A 114 -4.23 5.10 -0.56
CA GLU A 114 -3.67 4.77 -1.88
C GLU A 114 -2.82 3.52 -1.82
N ALA A 115 -2.00 3.35 -0.77
CA ALA A 115 -1.18 2.17 -0.58
C ALA A 115 -2.02 0.89 -0.45
N PHE A 116 -3.12 0.92 0.31
CA PHE A 116 -4.05 -0.20 0.35
C PHE A 116 -4.74 -0.43 -0.99
N ALA A 117 -5.21 0.63 -1.65
CA ALA A 117 -5.89 0.49 -2.93
C ALA A 117 -4.96 -0.08 -4.01
N ALA A 118 -3.74 0.42 -4.12
CA ALA A 118 -2.70 -0.13 -4.99
C ALA A 118 -2.44 -1.61 -4.69
N THR A 119 -2.32 -1.95 -3.40
CA THR A 119 -2.10 -3.34 -2.98
C THR A 119 -3.22 -4.25 -3.47
N LEU A 120 -4.47 -3.87 -3.18
CA LEU A 120 -5.66 -4.61 -3.57
C LEU A 120 -5.77 -4.73 -5.08
N TYR A 121 -5.53 -3.65 -5.82
CA TYR A 121 -5.57 -3.66 -7.28
C TYR A 121 -4.53 -4.62 -7.87
N ILE A 122 -3.27 -4.52 -7.42
CA ILE A 122 -2.17 -5.34 -7.92
C ILE A 122 -2.43 -6.83 -7.67
N VAL A 123 -3.03 -7.20 -6.53
CA VAL A 123 -3.36 -8.61 -6.26
C VAL A 123 -4.69 -9.07 -6.89
N GLY A 124 -5.31 -8.24 -7.74
CA GLY A 124 -6.53 -8.55 -8.50
C GLY A 124 -7.83 -8.37 -7.71
N LEU A 125 -7.84 -7.57 -6.65
CA LEU A 125 -9.01 -7.20 -5.83
C LEU A 125 -9.44 -5.77 -6.17
N LYS A 126 -9.74 -5.56 -7.47
CA LYS A 126 -9.95 -4.23 -8.06
C LYS A 126 -11.19 -3.52 -7.48
N ASP A 127 -12.24 -4.25 -7.15
CA ASP A 127 -13.46 -3.65 -6.60
C ASP A 127 -13.30 -3.25 -5.13
N GLU A 128 -12.54 -4.01 -4.35
CA GLU A 128 -12.13 -3.60 -3.01
C GLU A 128 -11.24 -2.35 -3.05
N ALA A 129 -10.34 -2.25 -4.03
CA ALA A 129 -9.53 -1.06 -4.24
C ALA A 129 -10.40 0.18 -4.52
N LYS A 130 -11.36 0.08 -5.45
CA LYS A 130 -12.34 1.14 -5.74
C LYS A 130 -13.15 1.52 -4.49
N LYS A 131 -13.58 0.52 -3.71
CA LYS A 131 -14.37 0.74 -2.49
C LYS A 131 -13.60 1.49 -1.42
N ILE A 132 -12.31 1.17 -1.20
CA ILE A 132 -11.44 1.92 -0.29
C ILE A 132 -11.32 3.38 -0.72
N LEU A 133 -11.12 3.63 -2.01
CA LEU A 133 -10.93 4.97 -2.56
C LEU A 133 -12.22 5.80 -2.59
N SER A 134 -13.39 5.17 -2.69
CA SER A 134 -14.70 5.85 -2.70
C SER A 134 -14.97 6.73 -1.46
N VAL A 135 -14.26 6.49 -0.36
CA VAL A 135 -14.31 7.30 0.87
C VAL A 135 -13.72 8.71 0.65
N PHE A 136 -12.93 8.90 -0.40
CA PHE A 136 -12.19 10.11 -0.68
C PHE A 136 -12.68 10.71 -2.00
N LYS A 137 -13.03 12.01 -1.99
CA LYS A 137 -13.48 12.71 -3.20
C LYS A 137 -12.46 12.63 -4.34
N TRP A 138 -11.18 12.66 -4.01
CA TRP A 138 -10.05 12.51 -4.94
C TRP A 138 -9.70 11.05 -5.26
N GLY A 139 -10.33 10.06 -4.62
CA GLY A 139 -9.90 8.66 -4.71
C GLY A 139 -9.97 8.09 -6.13
N VAL A 140 -10.96 8.50 -6.93
CA VAL A 140 -11.06 8.09 -8.34
C VAL A 140 -9.86 8.58 -9.17
N GLU A 141 -9.29 9.73 -8.82
CA GLU A 141 -8.15 10.30 -9.53
C GLU A 141 -6.90 9.44 -9.40
N PHE A 142 -6.71 8.79 -8.24
CA PHE A 142 -5.61 7.85 -8.06
C PHE A 142 -5.65 6.69 -9.07
N LEU A 143 -6.85 6.14 -9.32
CA LEU A 143 -7.02 5.05 -10.29
C LEU A 143 -6.84 5.52 -11.73
N LYS A 144 -7.30 6.73 -12.06
CA LYS A 144 -7.12 7.32 -13.39
C LYS A 144 -5.66 7.60 -13.69
N LEU A 145 -5.00 8.32 -12.78
CA LEU A 145 -3.60 8.72 -12.88
C LEU A 145 -2.66 7.51 -13.02
N ASN A 146 -3.03 6.39 -12.42
CA ASN A 146 -2.22 5.18 -12.40
C ASN A 146 -2.87 4.00 -13.17
N ALA A 147 -3.79 4.26 -14.09
CA ALA A 147 -4.57 3.20 -14.75
C ALA A 147 -3.66 2.17 -15.45
N GLU A 148 -2.76 2.65 -16.32
CA GLU A 148 -1.81 1.82 -17.05
C GLU A 148 -0.84 1.07 -16.12
N PRO A 149 -0.11 1.72 -15.18
CA PRO A 149 0.80 0.99 -14.31
C PRO A 149 0.09 -0.02 -13.40
N LEU A 150 -1.06 0.34 -12.81
CA LEU A 150 -1.82 -0.58 -11.97
C LEU A 150 -2.27 -1.82 -12.75
N GLU A 151 -2.74 -1.63 -13.98
CA GLU A 151 -3.13 -2.75 -14.85
C GLU A 151 -1.91 -3.62 -15.18
N ALA A 152 -0.82 -3.00 -15.61
CA ALA A 152 0.42 -3.70 -15.97
C ALA A 152 0.97 -4.54 -14.80
N TYR A 153 0.98 -3.99 -13.58
CA TYR A 153 1.42 -4.69 -12.38
C TYR A 153 0.46 -5.81 -11.97
N SER A 154 -0.86 -5.64 -12.17
CA SER A 154 -1.85 -6.67 -11.86
C SER A 154 -1.75 -7.92 -12.75
N LEU A 155 -1.14 -7.77 -13.92
CA LEU A 155 -0.90 -8.85 -14.88
C LEU A 155 0.49 -9.51 -14.74
N ALA A 156 1.34 -9.01 -13.84
CA ALA A 156 2.69 -9.53 -13.65
C ALA A 156 2.70 -10.91 -12.97
N LYS A 157 3.66 -11.76 -13.31
CA LYS A 157 3.80 -13.12 -12.78
C LYS A 157 4.76 -13.21 -11.59
N SER A 158 5.48 -12.14 -11.27
CA SER A 158 6.45 -12.12 -10.17
C SER A 158 6.76 -10.70 -9.69
N SER A 159 7.39 -10.62 -8.51
CA SER A 159 8.01 -9.38 -8.02
C SER A 159 8.99 -8.79 -9.05
N GLU A 160 9.81 -9.63 -9.68
CA GLU A 160 10.79 -9.18 -10.67
C GLU A 160 10.13 -8.59 -11.92
N GLU A 161 9.04 -9.20 -12.41
CA GLU A 161 8.29 -8.66 -13.53
C GLU A 161 7.59 -7.34 -13.18
N VAL A 162 7.09 -7.21 -11.94
CA VAL A 162 6.56 -5.91 -11.46
C VAL A 162 7.65 -4.84 -11.50
N VAL A 163 8.85 -5.14 -11.02
CA VAL A 163 9.97 -4.18 -11.07
C VAL A 163 10.33 -3.85 -12.52
N ARG A 164 10.42 -4.85 -13.41
CA ARG A 164 10.70 -4.62 -14.84
C ARG A 164 9.70 -3.65 -15.48
N LYS A 165 8.40 -3.90 -15.30
CA LYS A 165 7.32 -3.03 -15.78
C LYS A 165 7.40 -1.64 -15.17
N GLN A 166 7.80 -1.52 -13.91
CA GLN A 166 7.98 -0.22 -13.26
C GLN A 166 8.98 0.66 -14.03
N PHE A 167 10.07 0.09 -14.57
CA PHE A 167 11.09 0.86 -15.30
C PHE A 167 10.54 1.45 -16.61
N GLU A 168 9.56 0.80 -17.23
CA GLU A 168 8.83 1.34 -18.40
C GLU A 168 8.11 2.65 -18.05
N PHE A 169 7.58 2.78 -16.83
CA PHE A 169 6.87 3.98 -16.37
C PHE A 169 7.76 5.06 -15.75
N ILE A 170 8.93 4.69 -15.21
CA ILE A 170 9.93 5.66 -14.72
C ILE A 170 10.62 6.39 -15.89
N GLY A 171 10.58 5.81 -17.10
CA GLY A 171 11.30 6.34 -18.26
C GLY A 171 12.81 6.08 -18.18
N THR A 172 13.22 5.04 -17.44
CA THR A 172 14.63 4.63 -17.33
C THR A 172 14.77 3.15 -17.66
N PRO A 173 15.87 2.70 -18.29
CA PRO A 173 16.08 1.28 -18.58
C PRO A 173 16.22 0.45 -17.29
N TYR A 174 15.71 -0.78 -17.31
CA TYR A 174 15.96 -1.74 -16.22
C TYR A 174 17.47 -2.05 -16.13
N PRO A 175 18.10 -1.97 -14.94
CA PRO A 175 19.51 -2.27 -14.77
C PRO A 175 19.76 -3.75 -15.10
N ARG A 176 20.70 -4.01 -16.03
CA ARG A 176 21.11 -5.36 -16.42
C ARG A 176 21.96 -6.01 -15.35
#